data_AF-A0A350BS00-F1
#
_entry.id   AF-A0A350BS00-F1
#
_cell.length_a   1.000
_cell.length_b   1.000
_cell.length_c   1.000
_cell.angle_alpha   90.00
_cell.angle_beta   90.00
_cell.angle_gamma   90.00
#
_symmetry.space_group_name_H-M   'P 1'
#
loop_
_entity.id
_entity.type
_entity.pdbx_description
1 polymer ?
#
loop_
_entity_poly.entity_id
_entity_poly.type
_entity_poly.pdbx_seq_one_letter_code
_entity_poly.pdbx_strand_id
1 'polypeptide(L)'
;MVKMSKSKSRKFTVLKKAALALLGLLLVNVVADKFYKRLDLTKEGRYTLSESTKKLLSKVNDNVYVTIFLDGELPLEYKRLKSATRDMLNEYRLESSNAVTFDFEDILEDKEVTEKEEILKEVFQKGIRIERPEL
;
A
#
# COMPACT_ATOMS: atom_id res chain seq x y z
N MET A 1 6.40 34.11 -59.36
CA MET A 1 7.31 33.03 -58.94
C MET A 1 6.99 32.67 -57.48
N VAL A 2 6.17 31.64 -57.24
CA VAL A 2 5.71 31.27 -55.88
C VAL A 2 6.52 30.05 -55.41
N LYS A 3 7.29 30.21 -54.32
CA LYS A 3 8.11 29.13 -53.74
C LYS A 3 7.22 28.15 -52.98
N MET A 4 7.18 26.90 -53.41
CA MET A 4 6.45 25.82 -52.74
C MET A 4 7.20 25.26 -51.51
N SER A 5 6.49 25.27 -50.37
CA SER A 5 6.41 24.30 -49.26
C SER A 5 7.65 23.48 -48.86
N LYS A 6 8.28 23.87 -47.73
CA LYS A 6 9.16 23.01 -46.89
C LYS A 6 8.39 22.41 -45.69
N SER A 7 7.13 22.00 -45.85
CA SER A 7 6.27 21.55 -44.74
C SER A 7 6.59 20.12 -44.22
N LYS A 8 7.08 19.24 -45.10
CA LYS A 8 7.26 17.80 -44.80
C LYS A 8 8.31 17.51 -43.71
N SER A 9 9.40 18.29 -43.65
CA SER A 9 10.48 18.06 -42.65
C SER A 9 10.09 18.51 -41.25
N ARG A 10 9.33 19.60 -41.10
CA ARG A 10 8.87 20.08 -39.79
C ARG A 10 7.94 19.06 -39.12
N LYS A 11 6.98 18.48 -39.86
CA LYS A 11 6.08 17.45 -39.32
C LYS A 11 6.84 16.22 -38.86
N PHE A 12 7.80 15.74 -39.66
CA PHE A 12 8.60 14.56 -39.30
C PHE A 12 9.49 14.79 -38.07
N THR A 13 10.06 15.98 -37.91
CA THR A 13 10.82 16.35 -36.69
C THR A 13 9.92 16.41 -35.46
N VAL A 14 8.70 16.94 -35.59
CA VAL A 14 7.73 16.97 -34.48
C VAL A 14 7.30 15.55 -34.09
N LEU A 15 6.99 14.69 -35.08
CA LEU A 15 6.66 13.29 -34.83
C LEU A 15 7.81 12.52 -34.18
N LYS A 16 9.06 12.74 -34.60
CA LYS A 16 10.24 12.15 -33.95
C LYS A 16 10.39 12.60 -32.51
N LYS A 17 10.24 13.89 -32.23
CA LYS A 17 10.28 14.43 -30.85
C LYS A 17 9.16 13.86 -29.99
N ALA A 18 7.94 13.77 -30.53
CA ALA A 18 6.78 13.19 -29.84
C ALA A 18 7.00 11.70 -29.55
N ALA A 19 7.49 10.93 -30.52
CA ALA A 19 7.82 9.52 -30.34
C ALA A 19 8.92 9.31 -29.29
N LEU A 20 9.96 10.16 -29.30
CA LEU A 20 11.04 10.11 -28.30
C LEU A 20 10.51 10.46 -26.89
N ALA A 21 9.64 11.46 -26.78
CA ALA A 21 9.01 11.84 -25.52
C ALA A 21 8.09 10.72 -24.99
N LEU A 22 7.29 10.10 -25.86
CA LEU A 22 6.45 8.96 -25.52
C LEU A 22 7.29 7.77 -25.03
N LEU A 23 8.37 7.45 -25.75
CA LEU A 23 9.30 6.39 -25.35
C LEU A 23 9.95 6.68 -23.99
N GLY A 24 10.37 7.92 -23.76
CA GLY A 24 10.89 8.36 -22.46
C GLY A 24 9.87 8.20 -21.34
N LEU A 25 8.61 8.58 -21.58
CA LEU A 25 7.53 8.44 -20.60
C LEU A 25 7.23 6.97 -20.27
N LEU A 26 7.24 6.09 -21.28
CA LEU A 26 7.09 4.65 -21.08
C LEU A 26 8.24 4.07 -20.26
N LEU A 27 9.48 4.47 -20.53
CA LEU A 27 10.65 4.04 -19.75
C LEU A 27 10.55 4.50 -18.29
N VAL A 28 10.16 5.76 -18.05
CA VAL A 28 9.94 6.29 -16.69
C VAL A 28 8.84 5.49 -15.98
N ASN A 29 7.75 5.15 -16.66
CA ASN A 29 6.68 4.36 -16.07
C ASN A 29 7.15 2.96 -15.64
N VAL A 30 7.90 2.26 -16.49
CA VAL A 30 8.47 0.94 -16.16
C VAL A 30 9.47 1.01 -15.01
N VAL A 31 10.30 2.06 -14.96
CA VAL A 31 11.27 2.24 -13.86
C VAL A 31 10.55 2.60 -12.56
N ALA A 32 9.53 3.46 -12.61
CA ALA A 32 8.76 3.85 -11.44
C ALA A 32 8.00 2.67 -10.82
N ASP A 33 7.53 1.74 -11.64
CA ASP A 33 6.89 0.50 -11.18
C ASP A 33 7.88 -0.41 -10.42
N LYS A 34 9.11 -0.53 -10.92
CA LYS A 34 10.14 -1.39 -10.30
C LYS A 34 10.83 -0.78 -9.07
N PHE A 35 10.92 0.55 -9.01
CA PHE A 35 11.66 1.28 -7.96
C PHE A 35 10.73 2.19 -7.15
N TYR A 36 9.61 1.64 -6.66
CA TYR A 36 8.75 2.37 -5.75
C TYR A 36 9.47 2.62 -4.42
N LYS A 37 9.69 3.89 -4.09
CA LYS A 37 10.25 4.32 -2.81
C LYS A 37 9.30 5.31 -2.15
N ARG A 38 8.83 4.98 -0.96
CA ARG A 38 8.04 5.90 -0.13
C ARG A 38 9.00 6.81 0.62
N LEU A 39 8.88 8.11 0.40
CA LEU A 39 9.64 9.11 1.14
C LEU A 39 8.82 9.57 2.34
N ASP A 40 9.38 9.38 3.53
CA ASP A 40 8.82 9.92 4.76
C ASP A 40 9.23 11.39 4.91
N LEU A 41 8.26 12.30 4.77
CA LEU A 41 8.46 13.74 4.89
C LEU A 41 8.28 14.26 6.32
N THR A 42 8.06 13.37 7.29
CA THR A 42 7.97 13.77 8.69
C THR A 42 9.35 14.06 9.26
N LYS A 43 9.45 15.10 10.09
CA LYS A 43 10.72 15.51 10.71
C LYS A 43 11.40 14.40 11.51
N GLU A 44 10.61 13.52 12.13
CA GLU A 44 11.11 12.45 12.99
C GLU A 44 11.09 11.07 12.33
N GLY A 45 10.71 10.97 11.05
CA GLY A 45 10.67 9.68 10.35
C GLY A 45 9.65 8.70 10.93
N ARG A 46 8.47 9.18 11.36
CA ARG A 46 7.45 8.38 12.08
C ARG A 46 6.86 7.22 11.25
N TYR A 47 7.06 7.23 9.94
CA TYR A 47 6.59 6.22 8.99
C TYR A 47 7.73 5.41 8.38
N THR A 48 8.96 5.60 8.89
CA THR A 48 10.16 4.88 8.47
C THR A 48 10.54 3.85 9.54
N LEU A 49 10.94 2.65 9.10
CA LEU A 49 11.43 1.63 10.03
C LEU A 49 12.75 2.05 10.68
N SER A 50 12.87 1.78 11.98
CA SER A 50 14.15 1.90 12.66
C SER A 50 15.16 0.89 12.10
N GLU A 51 16.45 1.23 12.20
CA GLU A 51 17.54 0.36 11.74
C GLU A 51 17.54 -1.00 12.46
N SER A 52 17.13 -1.03 13.74
CA SER A 52 16.98 -2.29 14.48
C SER A 52 15.90 -3.19 13.87
N THR A 53 14.75 -2.62 13.51
CA THR A 53 13.65 -3.35 12.86
C THR A 53 14.04 -3.84 11.47
N LYS A 54 14.72 -3.01 10.67
CA LYS A 54 15.25 -3.42 9.36
C LYS A 54 16.20 -4.60 9.45
N LYS A 55 17.15 -4.55 10.40
CA LYS A 55 18.09 -5.64 10.65
C LYS A 55 17.41 -6.92 11.13
N LEU A 56 16.28 -6.82 11.81
CA LEU A 56 15.48 -7.98 12.21
C LEU A 56 14.75 -8.57 11.00
N LEU A 57 14.05 -7.74 10.23
CA LEU A 57 13.26 -8.16 9.08
C LEU A 57 14.10 -8.75 7.94
N SER A 58 15.29 -8.20 7.70
CA SER A 58 16.24 -8.73 6.71
C SER A 58 16.81 -10.11 7.06
N LYS A 59 16.59 -10.60 8.29
CA LYS A 59 16.98 -11.94 8.74
C LYS A 59 15.82 -12.94 8.78
N VAL A 60 14.62 -12.51 8.42
CA VAL A 60 13.45 -13.39 8.34
C VAL A 60 13.65 -14.30 7.14
N ASN A 61 13.94 -15.57 7.39
CA ASN A 61 14.22 -16.57 6.36
C ASN A 61 12.99 -17.41 5.98
N ASP A 62 11.98 -17.43 6.85
CA ASP A 62 10.73 -18.18 6.66
C ASP A 62 9.57 -17.22 6.40
N ASN A 63 8.54 -17.71 5.70
CA ASN A 63 7.33 -16.93 5.46
C ASN A 63 6.55 -16.71 6.76
N VAL A 64 6.26 -15.44 7.07
CA VAL A 64 5.45 -15.03 8.21
C VAL A 64 4.11 -14.55 7.68
N TYR A 65 3.03 -15.17 8.15
CA TYR A 65 1.67 -14.78 7.82
C TYR A 65 1.04 -14.08 9.03
N VAL A 66 0.54 -12.87 8.82
CA VAL A 66 -0.11 -12.06 9.86
C VAL A 66 -1.56 -11.82 9.47
N THR A 67 -2.51 -12.35 10.24
CA THR A 67 -3.93 -12.03 10.08
C THR A 67 -4.32 -10.90 11.02
N ILE A 68 -4.96 -9.85 10.48
CA ILE A 68 -5.36 -8.67 11.24
C ILE A 68 -6.89 -8.57 11.26
N PHE A 69 -7.47 -8.72 12.45
CA PHE A 69 -8.91 -8.57 12.68
C PHE A 69 -9.31 -7.09 12.80
N LEU A 70 -9.09 -6.33 11.73
CA LEU A 70 -9.40 -4.89 11.64
C LEU A 70 -10.00 -4.57 10.27
N ASP A 71 -11.04 -5.31 9.90
CA ASP A 71 -11.84 -5.08 8.70
C ASP A 71 -13.34 -4.99 8.99
N GLY A 72 -14.14 -4.75 7.95
CA GLY A 72 -15.58 -4.54 8.00
C GLY A 72 -15.96 -3.08 8.19
N GLU A 73 -17.20 -2.86 8.63
CA GLU A 73 -17.67 -1.52 8.96
C GLU A 73 -17.12 -1.06 10.31
N LEU A 74 -16.25 -0.06 10.23
CA LEU A 74 -15.44 0.43 11.33
C LEU A 74 -15.73 1.92 11.58
N PRO A 75 -15.73 2.37 12.85
CA PRO A 75 -15.64 3.79 13.17
C PRO A 75 -14.42 4.45 12.52
N LEU A 76 -14.49 5.77 12.34
CA LEU A 76 -13.45 6.54 11.65
C LEU A 76 -12.04 6.32 12.24
N GLU A 77 -11.94 6.22 13.56
CA GLU A 77 -10.66 6.02 14.25
C GLU A 77 -10.02 4.67 13.89
N TYR A 78 -10.82 3.60 13.85
CA TYR A 78 -10.36 2.28 13.43
C TYR A 78 -10.06 2.20 11.93
N LYS A 79 -10.80 2.94 11.08
CA LYS A 79 -10.46 3.08 9.65
C LYS A 79 -9.07 3.72 9.47
N ARG A 80 -8.71 4.71 10.29
CA ARG A 80 -7.36 5.31 10.30
C ARG A 80 -6.31 4.34 10.80
N LEU A 81 -6.60 3.60 11.88
CA LEU A 81 -5.70 2.58 12.40
C LEU A 81 -5.45 1.48 11.36
N LYS A 82 -6.48 1.01 10.65
CA LYS A 82 -6.37 0.02 9.57
C LYS A 82 -5.38 0.46 8.51
N SER A 83 -5.52 1.70 8.02
CA SER A 83 -4.61 2.27 7.02
C SER A 83 -3.19 2.39 7.54
N ALA A 84 -2.99 2.88 8.76
CA ALA A 84 -1.66 3.00 9.36
C ALA A 84 -0.98 1.64 9.58
N THR A 85 -1.71 0.64 10.06
CA THR A 85 -1.22 -0.73 10.24
C THR A 85 -0.86 -1.35 8.89
N ARG A 86 -1.70 -1.17 7.85
CA ARG A 86 -1.41 -1.62 6.49
C ARG A 86 -0.13 -0.98 5.95
N ASP A 87 0.01 0.33 6.13
CA ASP A 87 1.19 1.07 5.67
C ASP A 87 2.48 0.60 6.37
N MET A 88 2.41 0.26 7.66
CA MET A 88 3.54 -0.30 8.41
C MET A 88 3.89 -1.72 7.95
N LEU A 89 2.89 -2.59 7.81
CA LEU A 89 3.10 -3.97 7.37
C LEU A 89 3.60 -4.06 5.91
N ASN A 90 3.23 -3.10 5.07
CA ASN A 90 3.82 -2.95 3.74
C ASN A 90 5.33 -2.69 3.80
N GLU A 91 5.81 -1.85 4.72
CA GLU A 91 7.26 -1.67 4.93
C GLU A 91 7.91 -2.95 5.42
N TYR A 92 7.23 -3.70 6.29
CA TYR A 92 7.75 -4.96 6.80
C TYR A 92 7.90 -5.98 5.67
N ARG A 93 6.89 -6.08 4.80
CA ARG A 93 6.92 -6.91 3.60
C ARG A 93 8.07 -6.52 2.67
N LEU A 94 8.26 -5.24 2.40
CA LEU A 94 9.32 -4.74 1.53
C LEU A 94 10.71 -5.05 2.10
N GLU A 95 10.94 -4.75 3.38
CA GLU A 95 12.23 -4.95 4.06
C GLU A 95 12.56 -6.43 4.27
N SER A 96 11.55 -7.29 4.44
CA SER A 96 11.72 -8.75 4.56
C SER A 96 11.74 -9.48 3.22
N SER A 97 11.93 -8.78 2.09
CA SER A 97 11.94 -9.40 0.75
C SER A 97 10.67 -10.24 0.44
N ASN A 98 9.51 -9.75 0.88
CA ASN A 98 8.19 -10.38 0.79
C ASN A 98 7.97 -11.62 1.68
N ALA A 99 8.86 -11.92 2.63
CA ALA A 99 8.64 -13.03 3.57
C ALA A 99 7.51 -12.73 4.57
N VAL A 100 7.33 -11.47 4.98
CA VAL A 100 6.18 -11.05 5.79
C VAL A 100 5.00 -10.75 4.87
N THR A 101 3.93 -11.53 5.01
CA THR A 101 2.66 -11.34 4.32
C THR A 101 1.55 -11.13 5.34
N PHE A 102 0.50 -10.44 4.94
CA PHE A 102 -0.56 -10.09 5.85
C PHE A 102 -1.89 -9.91 5.13
N ASP A 103 -2.97 -10.14 5.86
CA ASP A 103 -4.32 -9.90 5.39
C ASP A 103 -5.21 -9.32 6.49
N PHE A 104 -6.23 -8.58 6.07
CA PHE A 104 -7.25 -8.02 6.96
C PHE A 104 -8.52 -8.84 6.83
N GLU A 105 -9.09 -9.22 7.97
CA GLU A 105 -10.28 -10.08 8.02
C GLU A 105 -11.34 -9.43 8.92
N ASP A 106 -12.61 -9.51 8.48
CA ASP A 106 -13.75 -9.17 9.33
C ASP A 106 -14.29 -10.44 9.99
N ILE A 107 -13.96 -10.60 11.27
CA ILE A 107 -14.39 -11.75 12.08
C ILE A 107 -15.92 -11.81 12.32
N LEU A 108 -16.66 -10.75 11.95
CA LEU A 108 -18.11 -10.67 12.09
C LEU A 108 -18.85 -10.87 10.76
N GLU A 109 -18.13 -10.96 9.64
CA GLU A 109 -18.71 -11.17 8.32
C GLU A 109 -19.43 -12.52 8.27
N ASP A 110 -20.62 -12.54 7.65
CA ASP A 110 -21.46 -13.73 7.49
C ASP A 110 -21.85 -14.46 8.79
N LYS A 111 -21.73 -13.81 9.95
CA LYS A 111 -22.15 -14.34 11.25
C LYS A 111 -23.59 -13.97 11.59
N GLU A 112 -24.27 -14.85 12.30
CA GLU A 112 -25.58 -14.55 12.91
C GLU A 112 -25.42 -13.57 14.09
N VAL A 113 -26.47 -12.82 14.41
CA VAL A 113 -26.43 -11.78 15.47
C VAL A 113 -25.93 -12.33 16.81
N THR A 114 -26.44 -13.49 17.23
CA THR A 114 -26.01 -14.14 18.48
C THR A 114 -24.54 -14.52 18.46
N GLU A 115 -24.02 -15.01 17.33
CA GLU A 115 -22.60 -15.38 17.19
C GLU A 115 -21.71 -14.12 17.21
N LYS A 116 -22.14 -13.01 16.61
CA LYS A 116 -21.43 -11.72 16.68
C LYS A 116 -21.29 -11.24 18.12
N GLU A 117 -22.35 -11.33 18.92
CA GLU A 117 -22.33 -10.94 20.34
C GLU A 117 -21.34 -11.79 21.15
N GLU A 118 -21.31 -13.10 20.92
CA GLU A 118 -20.38 -14.02 21.59
C GLU A 118 -18.92 -13.72 21.24
N ILE A 119 -18.62 -13.52 19.95
CA ILE A 119 -17.29 -13.13 19.47
C ILE A 119 -16.86 -11.81 20.10
N LEU A 120 -17.73 -10.80 20.09
CA LEU A 120 -17.43 -9.49 20.68
C LEU A 120 -17.17 -9.59 22.19
N LYS A 121 -17.92 -10.45 22.89
CA LYS A 121 -17.70 -10.70 24.32
C LYS A 121 -16.34 -11.35 24.58
N GLU A 122 -15.94 -12.33 23.77
CA GLU A 122 -14.63 -12.97 23.89
C GLU A 122 -13.49 -11.97 23.63
N VAL A 123 -13.60 -11.19 22.56
CA VAL A 123 -12.64 -10.14 22.20
C VAL A 123 -12.54 -9.08 23.30
N PHE A 124 -13.68 -8.70 23.89
CA PHE A 124 -13.74 -7.80 25.04
C PHE A 124 -13.07 -8.37 26.28
N GLN A 125 -13.26 -9.66 26.59
CA GLN A 125 -12.57 -10.35 27.69
C GLN A 125 -11.06 -10.39 27.51
N LYS A 126 -10.59 -10.42 26.25
CA LYS A 126 -9.17 -10.30 25.89
C LYS A 126 -8.64 -8.86 25.95
N GLY A 127 -9.46 -7.90 26.38
CA GLY A 127 -9.09 -6.49 26.58
C GLY A 127 -9.22 -5.62 25.33
N ILE A 128 -9.82 -6.14 24.25
CA ILE A 128 -10.00 -5.40 23.00
C ILE A 128 -11.44 -4.89 22.95
N ARG A 129 -11.62 -3.57 22.93
CA ARG A 129 -12.95 -2.94 22.84
C ARG A 129 -13.23 -2.55 21.39
N ILE A 130 -14.05 -3.33 20.68
CA ILE A 130 -14.47 -2.99 19.31
C ILE A 130 -15.85 -2.34 19.41
N GLU A 131 -15.96 -1.08 19.01
CA GLU A 131 -17.25 -0.39 18.83
C GLU A 131 -17.60 -0.47 17.34
N ARG A 132 -18.73 -1.08 17.01
CA ARG A 132 -19.23 -1.19 15.62
C ARG A 132 -20.49 -0.32 15.52
N PRO A 133 -20.66 0.53 14.50
CA PRO A 133 -21.83 1.41 14.40
C PRO A 133 -23.19 0.69 14.25
N GLU A 134 -23.17 -0.61 13.93
CA GLU A 134 -24.33 -1.39 13.51
C GLU A 134 -24.89 -2.31 14.62
N LEU A 135 -24.20 -2.36 15.76
CA LEU A 135 -24.53 -3.15 16.95
C LEU A 135 -24.65 -2.22 18.16
#